data_AF-A0A5B6W4H2-F1
#
_entry.id   AF-A0A5B6W4H2-F1
#
_cell.length_a   1.000
_cell.length_b   1.000
_cell.length_c   1.000
_cell.angle_alpha   90.00
_cell.angle_beta   90.00
_cell.angle_gamma   90.00
#
_symmetry.space_group_name_H-M   'P 1'
#
loop_
_entity.id
_entity.type
_entity.pdbx_description
1 polymer ?
#
loop_
_entity_poly.entity_id
_entity_poly.type
_entity_poly.pdbx_seq_one_letter_code
_entity_poly.pdbx_strand_id
1 'polypeptide(L)'
;MVAMDERLRLLLQEQRNQQVSAMVKKLESKASFLEEEITKAKNRTMELQILTNKLEMENQTWQRVAQENEAMVVSLNNMLQQLQQQLDNGVDDAGSCCEEREENRGFGVVERTMMVCKCCDSRNSCVLFLPCRHLCTCKDCAAFLDCCPVCRTVKKASIEALVS
;
A
#
# COMPACT_ATOMS: atom_id res chain seq x y z
N MET A 1 -87.48 11.02 -11.14
CA MET A 1 -86.38 11.65 -10.35
C MET A 1 -85.52 10.62 -9.63
N VAL A 2 -86.08 9.73 -8.78
CA VAL A 2 -85.31 8.76 -7.98
C VAL A 2 -84.37 7.84 -8.79
N ALA A 3 -84.80 7.36 -9.97
CA ALA A 3 -83.95 6.50 -10.81
C ALA A 3 -82.73 7.21 -11.45
N MET A 4 -82.77 8.54 -11.58
CA MET A 4 -81.67 9.33 -12.12
C MET A 4 -80.57 9.53 -11.07
N ASP A 5 -80.99 9.72 -9.81
CA ASP A 5 -80.11 9.91 -8.65
C ASP A 5 -79.31 8.63 -8.34
N GLU A 6 -79.97 7.46 -8.37
CA GLU A 6 -79.31 6.17 -8.16
C GLU A 6 -78.27 5.86 -9.25
N ARG A 7 -78.56 6.19 -10.51
CA ARG A 7 -77.60 6.06 -11.62
C ARG A 7 -76.38 6.95 -11.44
N LEU A 8 -76.58 8.20 -11.02
CA LEU A 8 -75.49 9.13 -10.76
C LEU A 8 -74.59 8.60 -9.62
N ARG A 9 -75.20 8.06 -8.55
CA ARG A 9 -74.47 7.45 -7.44
C ARG A 9 -73.59 6.27 -7.86
N LEU A 10 -74.11 5.38 -8.71
CA LEU A 10 -73.35 4.24 -9.23
C LEU A 10 -72.17 4.69 -10.10
N LEU A 11 -72.36 5.68 -10.97
CA LEU A 11 -71.29 6.21 -11.82
C LEU A 11 -70.18 6.87 -10.99
N LEU A 12 -70.54 7.65 -9.96
CA LEU A 12 -69.56 8.25 -9.04
C LEU A 12 -68.79 7.19 -8.26
N GLN A 13 -69.48 6.13 -7.81
CA GLN A 13 -68.83 5.01 -7.12
C GLN A 13 -67.87 4.26 -8.05
N GLU A 14 -68.26 4.01 -9.29
CA GLU A 14 -67.41 3.37 -10.29
C GLU A 14 -66.19 4.22 -10.62
N GLN A 15 -66.36 5.52 -10.87
CA GLN A 15 -65.25 6.45 -11.10
C GLN A 15 -64.28 6.49 -9.91
N ARG A 16 -64.81 6.52 -8.68
CA ARG A 16 -63.99 6.46 -7.45
C ARG A 16 -63.21 5.15 -7.37
N ASN A 17 -63.86 4.02 -7.63
CA ASN A 17 -63.22 2.70 -7.60
C ASN A 17 -62.11 2.61 -8.66
N GLN A 18 -62.32 3.14 -9.86
CA GLN A 18 -61.32 3.18 -10.92
C GLN A 18 -60.11 4.05 -10.52
N GLN A 19 -60.35 5.23 -9.94
CA GLN A 19 -59.27 6.10 -9.44
C GLN A 19 -58.46 5.43 -8.33
N VAL A 20 -59.13 4.83 -7.34
CA VAL A 20 -58.46 4.10 -6.25
C VAL A 20 -57.66 2.92 -6.80
N SER A 21 -58.23 2.13 -7.72
CA SER A 21 -57.53 1.00 -8.34
C SER A 21 -56.28 1.45 -9.10
N ALA A 22 -56.36 2.54 -9.87
CA ALA A 22 -55.21 3.08 -10.58
C ALA A 22 -54.10 3.58 -9.64
N MET A 23 -54.48 4.25 -8.54
CA MET A 23 -53.52 4.68 -7.52
C MET A 23 -52.85 3.50 -6.83
N VAL A 24 -53.63 2.49 -6.42
CA VAL A 24 -53.14 1.27 -5.77
C VAL A 24 -52.13 0.56 -6.68
N LYS A 25 -52.46 0.31 -7.95
CA LYS A 25 -51.53 -0.32 -8.91
C LYS A 25 -50.21 0.44 -9.05
N LYS A 26 -50.25 1.78 -9.02
CA LYS A 26 -49.05 2.62 -9.09
C LYS A 26 -48.20 2.55 -7.80
N LEU A 27 -48.85 2.41 -6.65
CA LEU A 27 -48.15 2.22 -5.38
C LEU A 27 -47.56 0.82 -5.27
N GLU A 28 -48.29 -0.21 -5.69
CA GLU A 28 -47.82 -1.59 -5.72
C GLU A 28 -46.59 -1.76 -6.62
N SER A 29 -46.61 -1.20 -7.83
CA SER A 29 -45.45 -1.27 -8.73
C SER A 29 -44.23 -0.54 -8.16
N LYS A 30 -44.43 0.61 -7.50
CA LYS A 30 -43.35 1.32 -6.81
C LYS A 30 -42.82 0.55 -5.59
N ALA A 31 -43.71 -0.07 -4.81
CA ALA A 31 -43.32 -0.87 -3.66
C ALA A 31 -42.48 -2.07 -4.11
N SER A 32 -42.96 -2.80 -5.13
CA SER A 32 -42.24 -3.93 -5.72
C SER A 32 -40.86 -3.53 -6.24
N PHE A 33 -40.75 -2.40 -6.95
CA PHE A 33 -39.46 -1.88 -7.40
C PHE A 33 -38.50 -1.55 -6.25
N LEU A 34 -39.00 -0.89 -5.20
CA LEU A 34 -38.17 -0.56 -4.03
C LEU A 34 -37.74 -1.80 -3.26
N GLU A 35 -38.59 -2.83 -3.16
CA GLU A 35 -38.25 -4.12 -2.54
C GLU A 35 -37.12 -4.84 -3.30
N GLU A 36 -37.14 -4.80 -4.64
CA GLU A 36 -36.07 -5.35 -5.48
C GLU A 36 -34.74 -4.61 -5.24
N GLU A 37 -34.76 -3.28 -5.27
CA GLU A 37 -33.56 -2.48 -5.03
C GLU A 37 -33.01 -2.64 -3.60
N ILE A 38 -33.88 -2.77 -2.59
CA ILE A 38 -33.47 -3.11 -1.22
C ILE A 38 -32.79 -4.48 -1.18
N THR A 39 -33.37 -5.48 -1.86
CA THR A 39 -32.80 -6.84 -1.90
C THR A 39 -31.43 -6.85 -2.58
N LYS A 40 -31.29 -6.12 -3.68
CA LYS A 40 -30.02 -5.94 -4.39
C LYS A 40 -28.97 -5.24 -3.53
N ALA A 41 -29.33 -4.17 -2.83
CA ALA A 41 -28.44 -3.46 -1.92
C ALA A 41 -27.98 -4.35 -0.75
N LYS A 42 -28.88 -5.16 -0.20
CA LYS A 42 -28.54 -6.16 0.84
C LYS A 42 -27.55 -7.20 0.34
N ASN A 43 -27.78 -7.76 -0.85
CA ASN A 43 -26.86 -8.73 -1.46
C ASN A 43 -25.47 -8.11 -1.67
N ARG A 44 -25.42 -6.88 -2.20
CA ARG A 44 -24.14 -6.19 -2.41
C ARG A 44 -23.41 -5.91 -1.09
N THR A 45 -24.15 -5.53 -0.05
CA THR A 45 -23.58 -5.32 1.29
C THR A 45 -22.99 -6.61 1.85
N MET A 46 -23.68 -7.74 1.70
CA MET A 46 -23.19 -9.05 2.13
C MET A 46 -21.91 -9.44 1.40
N GLU A 47 -21.87 -9.30 0.07
CA GLU A 47 -20.67 -9.58 -0.74
C GLU A 47 -19.46 -8.76 -0.28
N LEU A 48 -19.67 -7.46 -0.05
CA LEU A 48 -18.61 -6.56 0.42
C LEU A 48 -18.14 -6.91 1.83
N GLN A 49 -19.04 -7.30 2.73
CA GLN A 49 -18.68 -7.73 4.07
C GLN A 49 -17.82 -8.99 4.03
N ILE A 50 -18.18 -9.97 3.20
CA ILE A 50 -17.40 -11.21 3.03
C ILE A 50 -15.99 -10.89 2.52
N LEU A 51 -15.88 -10.02 1.50
CA LEU A 51 -14.59 -9.62 0.95
C LEU A 51 -13.73 -8.88 1.99
N THR A 52 -14.35 -7.98 2.76
CA THR A 52 -13.69 -7.21 3.81
C THR A 52 -13.12 -8.16 4.87
N ASN A 53 -13.94 -9.06 5.40
CA ASN A 53 -13.52 -10.05 6.40
C ASN A 53 -12.37 -10.93 5.88
N LYS A 54 -12.42 -11.34 4.60
CA LYS A 54 -11.36 -12.14 3.98
C LYS A 54 -10.04 -11.38 3.93
N LEU A 55 -10.06 -10.13 3.46
CA LEU A 55 -8.86 -9.29 3.37
C LEU A 55 -8.29 -8.96 4.75
N GLU A 56 -9.15 -8.74 5.75
CA GLU A 56 -8.72 -8.56 7.14
C GLU A 56 -8.00 -9.79 7.69
N MET A 57 -8.53 -11.00 7.46
CA MET A 57 -7.86 -12.24 7.87
C MET A 57 -6.51 -12.45 7.17
N GLU A 58 -6.44 -12.18 5.86
CA GLU A 58 -5.19 -12.23 5.10
C GLU A 58 -4.17 -11.22 5.65
N ASN A 59 -4.60 -9.98 5.89
CA ASN A 59 -3.76 -8.93 6.46
C ASN A 59 -3.20 -9.31 7.84
N GLN A 60 -4.05 -9.79 8.74
CA GLN A 60 -3.63 -10.27 10.07
C GLN A 60 -2.64 -11.44 9.99
N THR A 61 -2.81 -12.33 9.00
CA THR A 61 -1.89 -13.46 8.78
C THR A 61 -0.53 -12.97 8.33
N TRP A 62 -0.48 -12.06 7.35
CA TRP A 62 0.78 -11.46 6.90
C TRP A 62 1.45 -10.62 7.98
N GLN A 63 0.66 -9.89 8.79
CA GLN A 63 1.17 -9.11 9.91
C GLN A 63 1.84 -9.99 10.97
N ARG A 64 1.24 -11.14 11.31
CA ARG A 64 1.86 -12.12 12.22
C ARG A 64 3.19 -12.63 11.68
N VAL A 65 3.22 -13.04 10.41
CA VAL A 65 4.47 -13.51 9.76
C VAL A 65 5.54 -12.41 9.77
N ALA A 66 5.17 -11.16 9.49
CA ALA A 66 6.09 -10.04 9.54
C ALA A 66 6.65 -9.81 10.95
N GLN A 67 5.81 -9.87 11.98
CA GLN A 67 6.21 -9.71 13.38
C GLN A 67 7.13 -10.84 13.86
N GLU A 68 6.83 -12.09 13.50
CA GLU A 68 7.68 -13.25 13.80
C GLU A 68 9.06 -13.11 13.13
N ASN A 69 9.08 -12.68 11.87
CA ASN A 69 10.32 -12.41 11.15
C ASN A 69 11.12 -11.27 11.79
N GLU A 70 10.46 -10.18 12.18
CA GLU A 70 11.10 -9.06 12.88
C GLU A 70 11.70 -9.50 14.22
N ALA A 71 10.94 -10.25 15.02
CA ALA A 71 11.41 -10.79 16.30
C ALA A 71 12.64 -11.71 16.12
N MET A 72 12.62 -12.54 15.07
CA MET A 72 13.76 -13.38 14.71
C MET A 72 14.99 -12.55 14.32
N VAL A 73 14.82 -11.51 13.50
CA VAL A 73 15.91 -10.59 13.11
C VAL A 73 16.49 -9.88 14.32
N VAL A 74 15.66 -9.39 15.24
CA VAL A 74 16.11 -8.76 16.49
C VAL A 74 16.91 -9.74 17.34
N SER A 75 16.43 -10.97 17.51
CA SER A 75 17.15 -12.02 18.25
C SER A 75 18.52 -12.32 17.63
N LEU A 76 18.57 -12.51 16.31
CA LEU A 76 19.82 -12.73 15.57
C LEU A 76 20.79 -11.55 15.72
N ASN A 77 20.29 -10.31 15.61
CA ASN A 77 21.09 -9.11 15.75
C ASN A 77 21.67 -8.97 17.16
N ASN A 78 20.88 -9.28 18.20
CA ASN A 78 21.35 -9.29 19.58
C ASN A 78 22.46 -10.33 19.79
N MET A 79 22.33 -11.53 19.22
CA MET A 79 23.37 -12.56 19.29
C MET A 79 24.65 -12.12 18.57
N LEU A 80 24.54 -11.48 17.40
CA LEU A 80 25.70 -10.93 16.69
C LEU A 80 26.41 -9.84 17.50
N GLN A 81 25.67 -8.92 18.11
CA GLN A 81 26.24 -7.89 18.99
C GLN A 81 26.94 -8.49 20.20
N GLN A 82 26.37 -9.54 20.80
CA GLN A 82 27.01 -10.24 21.92
C GLN A 82 28.34 -10.88 21.50
N LEU A 83 28.39 -11.52 20.33
CA LEU A 83 29.63 -12.09 19.79
C LEU A 83 30.67 -11.01 19.46
N GLN A 84 30.26 -9.87 18.91
CA GLN A 84 31.15 -8.73 18.67
C GLN A 84 31.75 -8.20 19.97
N GLN A 85 30.94 -8.01 21.02
CA GLN A 85 31.43 -7.59 22.34
C GLN A 85 32.36 -8.62 22.99
N GLN A 86 32.17 -9.93 22.73
CA GLN A 86 33.09 -10.96 23.20
C GLN A 86 34.44 -10.95 22.47
N LEU A 87 34.47 -10.54 21.20
CA LEU A 87 35.70 -10.35 20.43
C LEU A 87 36.45 -9.08 20.86
N ASP A 88 35.74 -7.99 21.15
CA ASP A 88 36.33 -6.74 21.64
C ASP A 88 36.82 -6.84 23.09
N ASN A 89 36.15 -7.61 23.96
CA ASN A 89 36.60 -7.86 25.33
C ASN A 89 37.75 -8.90 25.44
N GLY A 90 38.27 -9.38 24.31
CA GLY A 90 39.38 -10.35 24.23
C GLY A 90 40.77 -9.74 24.07
N VAL A 91 40.89 -8.41 23.99
CA VAL A 91 42.17 -7.72 23.78
C VAL A 91 42.28 -6.51 24.72
N ASP A 92 42.39 -6.76 26.02
CA ASP A 92 42.88 -5.77 26.97
C ASP A 92 43.58 -6.46 28.16
N ASP A 93 44.70 -7.14 27.87
CA ASP A 93 45.86 -7.19 28.79
C ASP A 93 47.16 -7.50 28.02
N ALA A 94 47.48 -6.65 27.04
CA ALA A 94 48.84 -6.49 26.52
C ALA A 94 48.87 -5.25 25.62
N GLY A 95 48.93 -4.07 26.23
CA GLY A 95 49.22 -2.83 25.53
C GLY A 95 50.60 -2.90 24.88
N SER A 96 50.64 -3.28 23.60
CA SER A 96 51.83 -3.27 22.76
C SER A 96 51.58 -2.37 21.54
N CYS A 97 52.16 -1.17 21.63
CA CYS A 97 52.71 -0.36 20.54
C CYS A 97 52.19 -0.60 19.11
N CYS A 98 51.44 0.39 18.62
CA CYS A 98 51.64 1.11 17.36
C CYS A 98 50.37 1.30 16.50
N GLU A 99 50.01 2.58 16.42
CA GLU A 99 49.49 3.33 15.26
C GLU A 99 47.98 3.28 14.91
N GLU A 100 47.36 4.41 15.29
CA GLU A 100 46.41 5.24 14.53
C GLU A 100 45.14 4.60 13.95
N ARG A 101 44.00 4.85 14.61
CA ARG A 101 42.81 5.41 13.93
C ARG A 101 41.72 5.92 14.89
N GLU A 102 41.49 7.21 14.74
CA GLU A 102 40.30 8.02 15.01
C GLU A 102 39.12 7.42 15.80
N GLU A 103 38.96 7.93 17.03
CA GLU A 103 37.65 8.20 17.60
C GLU A 103 37.54 9.70 17.91
N ASN A 104 36.61 10.40 17.28
CA ASN A 104 35.77 11.29 18.07
C ASN A 104 34.37 11.45 17.46
N ARG A 105 33.39 11.09 18.29
CA ARG A 105 31.95 11.24 18.06
C ARG A 105 31.55 12.70 18.27
N GLY A 106 30.66 13.24 17.45
CA GLY A 106 29.95 14.48 17.82
C GLY A 106 29.25 15.22 16.69
N PHE A 107 27.95 14.95 16.54
CA PHE A 107 26.88 15.84 16.06
C PHE A 107 27.12 16.78 14.86
N GLY A 108 26.46 16.43 13.74
CA GLY A 108 25.61 17.41 13.06
C GLY A 108 26.13 18.02 11.76
N VAL A 109 26.35 17.20 10.72
CA VAL A 109 25.86 17.42 9.34
C VAL A 109 25.75 16.02 8.74
N VAL A 110 24.60 15.63 8.17
CA VAL A 110 24.56 14.47 7.27
C VAL A 110 25.34 14.87 6.04
N GLU A 111 26.66 14.74 6.10
CA GLU A 111 27.49 14.69 4.91
C GLU A 111 27.01 13.45 4.19
N ARG A 112 26.15 13.65 3.18
CA ARG A 112 25.73 12.59 2.27
C ARG A 112 27.01 11.96 1.78
N THR A 113 27.35 10.78 2.31
CA THR A 113 28.40 9.93 1.80
C THR A 113 28.06 9.70 0.35
N MET A 114 28.67 10.51 -0.54
CA MET A 114 28.29 10.51 -1.93
C MET A 114 28.71 9.16 -2.49
N MET A 115 27.73 8.34 -2.83
CA MET A 115 27.96 6.99 -3.35
C MET A 115 28.88 7.07 -4.57
N VAL A 116 29.99 6.35 -4.60
CA VAL A 116 30.89 6.30 -5.77
C VAL A 116 30.28 5.43 -6.87
N CYS A 117 30.51 5.79 -8.13
CA CYS A 117 30.03 5.09 -9.32
C CYS A 117 30.59 3.67 -9.37
N LYS A 118 29.72 2.66 -9.31
CA LYS A 118 30.06 1.23 -9.31
C LYS A 118 30.67 0.69 -10.59
N CYS A 119 30.80 1.52 -11.62
CA CYS A 119 31.36 1.13 -12.92
C CYS A 119 32.79 1.64 -13.13
N CYS A 120 33.16 2.77 -12.50
CA CYS A 120 34.46 3.40 -12.73
C CYS A 120 35.20 3.78 -11.45
N ASP A 121 34.55 3.60 -10.29
CA ASP A 121 35.06 3.84 -8.94
C ASP A 121 35.78 5.20 -8.72
N SER A 122 35.54 6.17 -9.61
CA SER A 122 36.26 7.45 -9.67
C SER A 122 35.37 8.67 -9.53
N ARG A 123 34.12 8.59 -10.00
CA ARG A 123 33.15 9.69 -9.96
C ARG A 123 31.98 9.37 -9.05
N ASN A 124 31.30 10.39 -8.58
CA ASN A 124 30.11 10.25 -7.76
C ASN A 124 28.95 9.68 -8.59
N SER A 125 28.16 8.82 -7.97
CA SER A 125 26.91 8.31 -8.52
C SER A 125 25.88 9.42 -8.53
N CYS A 126 25.40 9.75 -9.71
CA CYS A 126 24.37 10.78 -9.92
C CYS A 126 23.21 10.29 -10.78
N VAL A 127 23.20 9.01 -11.21
CA VAL A 127 22.14 8.49 -12.08
C VAL A 127 21.33 7.39 -11.40
N LEU A 128 20.00 7.58 -11.38
CA LEU A 128 19.00 6.64 -10.90
C LEU A 128 18.43 5.82 -12.08
N PHE A 129 18.45 4.50 -11.98
CA PHE A 129 17.92 3.57 -12.99
C PHE A 129 16.44 3.28 -12.78
N LEU A 130 15.61 3.31 -13.84
CA LEU A 130 14.20 2.92 -13.78
C LEU A 130 13.96 1.58 -14.48
N PRO A 131 13.16 0.66 -13.89
CA PRO A 131 12.25 0.88 -12.74
C PRO A 131 12.84 0.60 -11.35
N CYS A 132 14.08 0.11 -11.22
CA CYS A 132 14.61 -0.40 -9.94
C CYS A 132 15.01 0.67 -8.91
N ARG A 133 15.11 1.94 -9.32
CA ARG A 133 15.45 3.13 -8.51
C ARG A 133 16.82 3.12 -7.82
N HIS A 134 17.75 2.27 -8.24
CA HIS A 134 19.13 2.31 -7.72
C HIS A 134 19.90 3.52 -8.28
N LEU A 135 20.53 4.27 -7.38
CA LEU A 135 21.50 5.32 -7.67
C LEU A 135 22.92 4.75 -7.52
N CYS A 136 23.55 4.35 -8.62
CA CYS A 136 24.79 3.56 -8.55
C CYS A 136 25.84 3.87 -9.62
N THR A 137 25.58 4.81 -10.52
CA THR A 137 26.56 5.20 -11.56
C THR A 137 26.63 6.70 -11.77
N CYS A 138 27.76 7.18 -12.28
CA CYS A 138 27.92 8.53 -12.81
C CYS A 138 27.24 8.66 -14.18
N LYS A 139 27.09 9.90 -14.66
CA LYS A 139 26.46 10.24 -15.96
C LYS A 139 27.13 9.54 -17.15
N ASP A 140 28.46 9.56 -17.19
CA ASP A 140 29.23 8.99 -18.30
C ASP A 140 29.06 7.46 -18.37
N CYS A 141 29.15 6.77 -17.23
CA CYS A 141 28.97 5.32 -17.18
C CYS A 141 27.52 4.93 -17.49
N ALA A 142 26.54 5.71 -17.04
CA ALA A 142 25.13 5.41 -17.28
C ALA A 142 24.76 5.40 -18.78
N ALA A 143 25.47 6.16 -19.62
CA ALA A 143 25.22 6.22 -21.06
C ALA A 143 25.46 4.89 -21.78
N PHE A 144 26.34 4.04 -21.25
CA PHE A 144 26.75 2.77 -21.86
C PHE A 144 26.14 1.53 -21.19
N LEU A 145 25.22 1.73 -20.25
CA LEU A 145 24.62 0.64 -19.48
C LEU A 145 23.15 0.43 -19.87
N ASP A 146 22.83 -0.79 -20.27
CA ASP A 146 21.46 -1.25 -20.57
C ASP A 146 20.76 -1.89 -19.37
N CYS A 147 21.49 -2.12 -18.28
CA CYS A 147 20.95 -2.69 -17.05
C CYS A 147 21.59 -2.06 -15.80
N CYS A 148 20.88 -2.13 -14.68
CA CYS A 148 21.37 -1.66 -13.40
C CYS A 148 22.52 -2.55 -12.88
N PRO A 149 23.70 -2.00 -12.55
CA PRO A 149 24.81 -2.78 -11.98
C PRO A 149 24.52 -3.47 -10.65
N VAL A 150 23.52 -2.99 -9.90
CA VAL A 150 23.18 -3.50 -8.56
C VAL A 150 22.25 -4.71 -8.66
N CYS A 151 21.12 -4.56 -9.35
CA CYS A 151 20.05 -5.56 -9.36
C CYS A 151 19.80 -6.19 -10.74
N ARG A 152 20.61 -5.83 -11.75
CA ARG A 152 20.55 -6.34 -13.13
C ARG A 152 19.23 -6.10 -13.88
N THR A 153 18.34 -5.28 -13.33
CA THR A 153 17.10 -4.86 -14.01
C THR A 153 17.43 -4.04 -15.26
N VAL A 154 16.77 -4.34 -16.38
CA VAL A 154 16.90 -3.59 -17.65
C VAL A 154 16.54 -2.11 -17.45
N LYS A 155 17.42 -1.22 -17.91
CA LYS A 155 17.26 0.23 -17.88
C LYS A 155 16.20 0.62 -18.92
N LYS A 156 15.03 1.02 -18.46
CA LYS A 156 13.98 1.60 -19.34
C LYS A 156 14.11 3.11 -19.48
N ALA A 157 14.60 3.76 -18.43
CA ALA A 157 14.87 5.18 -18.37
C ALA A 157 15.88 5.45 -17.24
N SER A 158 16.42 6.67 -17.19
CA SER A 158 17.30 7.11 -16.11
C SER A 158 17.07 8.58 -15.77
N ILE A 159 17.25 8.92 -14.49
CA ILE A 159 17.11 10.29 -13.97
C ILE A 159 18.45 10.71 -13.37
N GLU A 160 18.93 11.91 -13.71
CA GLU A 160 20.09 12.53 -13.07
C GLU A 160 19.64 13.21 -11.76
N ALA A 161 20.22 12.78 -10.64
CA ALA A 161 19.99 13.36 -9.33
C ALA A 161 20.82 14.64 -9.18
N LEU A 162 20.16 15.73 -8.79
CA LEU A 162 20.83 16.94 -8.34
C LEU A 162 21.32 16.69 -6.91
N VAL A 163 22.60 16.37 -6.76
CA VAL A 163 23.22 16.17 -5.44
C VAL A 163 23.95 17.48 -5.09
N SER A 164 23.26 18.39 -4.38
CA SER A 164 23.81 19.65 -3.86
C SER A 164 24.42 19.51 -2.48
#